data_AF-A0A6F9CFQ3-F1
#
_entry.id   AF-A0A6F9CFQ3-F1
#
_cell.length_a   1.000
_cell.length_b   1.000
_cell.length_c   1.000
_cell.angle_alpha   90.00
_cell.angle_beta   90.00
_cell.angle_gamma   90.00
#
_symmetry.space_group_name_H-M   'P 1'
#
loop_
_entity.id
_entity.type
_entity.pdbx_description
1 polymer ?
#
loop_
_entity_poly.entity_id
_entity_poly.type
_entity_poly.pdbx_seq_one_letter_code
_entity_poly.pdbx_strand_id
1 'polypeptide(L)'
;MAEKILIVYAHQSAGSFNAAAKDAAVEVLISQGCKVEVSDLYAMRFKASATAEDVTGEVKDAEHFQYGEETMLAWKEGRLSADITEEHQKTL
;
A
#
# COMPACT_ATOMS: atom_id res chain seq x y z
N MET A 1 15.38 -15.81 -12.14
CA MET A 1 14.82 -14.45 -12.10
C MET A 1 14.92 -13.98 -10.66
N ALA A 2 15.28 -12.71 -10.41
CA ALA A 2 15.32 -12.16 -9.05
C ALA A 2 13.91 -12.14 -8.46
N GLU A 3 13.73 -12.67 -7.24
CA GLU A 3 12.47 -12.64 -6.51
C GLU A 3 12.12 -11.18 -6.11
N LYS A 4 10.86 -10.78 -6.26
CA LYS A 4 10.36 -9.46 -5.84
C LYS A 4 9.77 -9.58 -4.45
N ILE A 5 10.28 -8.80 -3.51
CA ILE A 5 9.83 -8.79 -2.12
C ILE A 5 9.31 -7.38 -1.78
N LEU A 6 8.10 -7.32 -1.21
CA LEU A 6 7.55 -6.11 -0.62
C LEU A 6 7.63 -6.20 0.91
N ILE A 7 8.25 -5.20 1.54
CA ILE A 7 8.24 -5.03 2.99
C ILE A 7 7.28 -3.88 3.32
N VAL A 8 6.21 -4.19 4.04
CA VAL A 8 5.31 -3.17 4.61
C VAL A 8 5.79 -2.84 6.01
N TYR A 9 6.23 -1.60 6.20
CA TYR A 9 6.82 -1.11 7.44
C TYR A 9 5.90 -0.09 8.12
N ALA A 10 5.55 -0.35 9.38
CA ALA A 10 4.53 0.39 10.11
C ALA A 10 5.04 0.87 11.47
N HIS A 11 6.11 1.68 11.50
CA HIS A 11 6.62 2.26 12.73
C HIS A 11 7.17 3.67 12.52
N GLN A 12 6.88 4.60 13.44
CA GLN A 12 7.21 6.02 13.28
C GLN A 12 8.67 6.38 13.59
N SER A 13 9.34 5.59 14.44
CA SER A 13 10.70 5.90 14.91
C SER A 13 11.78 5.11 14.15
N ALA A 14 12.69 5.83 13.49
CA ALA A 14 13.88 5.28 12.84
C ALA A 14 14.90 4.66 13.83
N GLY A 15 14.86 5.03 15.10
CA GLY A 15 15.71 4.43 16.15
C GLY A 15 15.09 3.18 16.80
N SER A 16 13.95 2.72 16.31
CA SER A 16 13.25 1.56 16.87
C SER A 16 13.87 0.23 16.44
N PHE A 17 13.61 -0.81 17.20
CA PHE A 17 13.95 -2.18 16.79
C PHE A 17 13.27 -2.57 15.47
N ASN A 18 12.03 -2.10 15.22
CA ASN A 18 11.33 -2.35 13.94
C ASN A 18 12.07 -1.73 12.75
N ALA A 19 12.63 -0.52 12.90
CA ALA A 19 13.43 0.11 11.85
C ALA A 19 14.68 -0.73 11.57
N ALA A 20 15.40 -1.12 12.62
CA ALA A 20 16.60 -1.96 12.50
C ALA A 20 16.30 -3.33 11.86
N ALA A 21 15.19 -3.97 12.22
CA ALA A 21 14.77 -5.25 11.64
C ALA A 21 14.42 -5.11 10.15
N LYS A 22 13.71 -4.03 9.77
CA LYS A 22 13.41 -3.70 8.37
C LYS A 22 14.70 -3.45 7.58
N ASP A 23 15.62 -2.66 8.10
CA ASP A 23 16.91 -2.38 7.43
C ASP A 23 17.74 -3.65 7.23
N ALA A 24 17.85 -4.49 8.26
CA ALA A 24 18.55 -5.77 8.17
C ALA A 24 17.91 -6.71 7.13
N ALA A 25 16.57 -6.77 7.07
CA ALA A 25 15.87 -7.56 6.06
C ALA A 25 16.15 -7.07 4.64
N VAL A 26 16.11 -5.75 4.41
CA VAL A 26 16.43 -5.14 3.11
C VAL A 26 17.84 -5.49 2.68
N GLU A 27 18.83 -5.33 3.57
CA GLU A 27 20.24 -5.63 3.29
C GLU A 27 20.44 -7.10 2.89
N VAL A 28 19.91 -8.03 3.70
CA VAL A 28 20.06 -9.46 3.45
C VAL A 28 19.39 -9.89 2.15
N LEU A 29 18.15 -9.45 1.89
CA LEU A 29 17.41 -9.83 0.68
C LEU A 29 18.07 -9.28 -0.59
N ILE A 30 18.54 -8.03 -0.57
CA ILE A 30 19.29 -7.47 -1.70
C ILE A 30 20.59 -8.26 -1.93
N SER A 31 21.30 -8.64 -0.86
CA SER A 31 22.53 -9.44 -0.98
C SER A 31 22.30 -10.84 -1.60
N GLN A 32 21.09 -11.38 -1.46
CA GLN A 32 20.65 -12.63 -2.09
C GLN A 32 20.19 -12.45 -3.54
N GLY A 33 20.19 -11.22 -4.05
CA GLY A 33 19.77 -10.89 -5.41
C GLY A 33 18.27 -10.64 -5.56
N CYS A 34 17.51 -10.49 -4.46
CA CYS A 34 16.10 -10.10 -4.53
C CYS A 34 15.96 -8.62 -4.91
N LYS A 35 14.84 -8.27 -5.55
CA LYS A 35 14.39 -6.89 -5.70
C LYS A 35 13.49 -6.56 -4.51
N VAL A 36 13.89 -5.61 -3.68
CA VAL A 36 13.15 -5.24 -2.47
C VAL A 36 12.51 -3.87 -2.67
N GLU A 37 11.21 -3.79 -2.41
CA GLU A 37 10.47 -2.53 -2.27
C GLU A 37 9.98 -2.39 -0.82
N VAL A 38 9.92 -1.15 -0.33
CA VAL A 38 9.47 -0.86 1.04
C VAL A 38 8.33 0.15 0.99
N SER A 39 7.18 -0.22 1.57
CA SER A 39 6.10 0.72 1.86
C SER A 39 6.17 1.12 3.34
N ASP A 40 6.81 2.25 3.61
CA ASP A 40 6.89 2.87 4.93
C ASP A 40 5.62 3.68 5.19
N LEU A 41 4.65 3.08 5.88
CA LEU A 41 3.32 3.64 6.06
C LEU A 41 3.34 5.00 6.79
N TYR A 42 4.27 5.19 7.71
CA TYR A 42 4.39 6.46 8.44
C TYR A 42 5.02 7.55 7.58
N ALA A 43 6.10 7.23 6.86
CA ALA A 43 6.74 8.18 5.94
C ALA A 43 5.82 8.56 4.77
N MET A 44 5.03 7.61 4.27
CA MET A 44 4.02 7.81 3.22
C MET A 44 2.78 8.57 3.70
N ARG A 45 2.60 8.74 5.02
CA ARG A 45 1.34 9.23 5.61
C ARG A 45 0.13 8.44 5.12
N PHE A 46 0.26 7.11 5.12
CA PHE A 46 -0.74 6.19 4.60
C PHE A 46 -2.13 6.48 5.19
N LYS A 47 -3.14 6.63 4.32
CA LYS A 47 -4.52 6.85 4.74
C LYS A 47 -5.14 5.51 5.18
N ALA A 48 -5.25 5.33 6.49
CA ALA A 48 -5.77 4.07 7.07
C ALA A 48 -7.30 3.96 7.08
N SER A 49 -8.02 5.06 6.86
CA SER A 49 -9.48 5.10 6.91
C SER A 49 -10.10 4.80 5.55
N ALA A 50 -10.98 3.80 5.50
CA ALA A 50 -11.81 3.49 4.35
C ALA A 50 -12.92 4.55 4.20
N THR A 51 -12.87 5.36 3.14
CA THR A 51 -13.85 6.43 2.89
C THR A 51 -14.20 6.56 1.41
N ALA A 52 -15.21 7.36 1.07
CA ALA A 52 -15.57 7.63 -0.33
C ALA A 52 -14.44 8.26 -1.15
N GLU A 53 -13.44 8.88 -0.51
CA GLU A 53 -12.27 9.45 -1.18
C GLU A 53 -11.34 8.38 -1.80
N ASP A 54 -11.52 7.10 -1.44
CA ASP A 54 -10.80 5.97 -2.06
C ASP A 54 -11.30 5.69 -3.49
N VAL A 55 -12.42 6.31 -3.88
CA VAL A 55 -12.99 6.27 -5.22
C VAL A 55 -12.80 7.63 -5.89
N THR A 56 -12.22 7.62 -7.08
CA THR A 56 -12.12 8.79 -7.95
C THR A 56 -13.36 8.89 -8.85
N GLY A 57 -13.87 10.11 -9.01
CA GLY A 57 -15.09 10.37 -9.77
C GLY A 57 -16.36 10.06 -9.00
N GLU A 58 -17.44 9.75 -9.71
CA GLU A 58 -18.75 9.49 -9.10
C GLU A 58 -18.80 8.09 -8.48
N VAL A 59 -19.46 8.02 -7.33
CA VAL A 59 -19.87 6.76 -6.66
C VAL A 59 -21.25 6.34 -7.19
N LYS A 60 -21.54 5.04 -7.14
CA LYS A 60 -22.78 4.45 -7.64
C LYS A 60 -24.01 4.94 -6.86
N ASP A 61 -23.93 5.01 -5.54
CA ASP A 61 -25.00 5.51 -4.65
C ASP A 61 -24.41 6.34 -3.51
N ALA A 62 -24.38 7.66 -3.68
CA ALA A 62 -23.86 8.58 -2.68
C ALA A 62 -24.77 8.70 -1.44
N GLU A 63 -26.08 8.47 -1.57
CA GLU A 63 -27.03 8.55 -0.45
C GLU A 63 -26.93 7.31 0.45
N HIS A 64 -26.66 6.14 -0.13
CA HIS A 64 -26.51 4.87 0.58
C HIS A 64 -25.14 4.23 0.30
N PHE A 65 -24.08 5.00 0.52
CA PHE A 65 -22.71 4.59 0.22
C PHE A 65 -22.34 3.25 0.89
N GLN A 66 -22.01 2.25 0.07
CA GLN A 66 -21.54 0.94 0.51
C GLN A 66 -20.10 0.72 0.05
N TYR A 67 -19.14 0.94 0.95
CA TYR A 67 -17.71 0.92 0.63
C TYR A 67 -17.28 -0.30 -0.19
N GLY A 68 -17.72 -1.50 0.19
CA GLY A 68 -17.36 -2.74 -0.50
C GLY A 68 -17.87 -2.79 -1.95
N GLU A 69 -19.11 -2.37 -2.21
CA GLU A 69 -19.65 -2.34 -3.59
C GLU A 69 -18.97 -1.25 -4.42
N GLU A 70 -18.81 -0.07 -3.84
CA GLU A 70 -18.27 1.12 -4.49
C GLU A 70 -16.81 0.92 -4.90
N THR A 71 -15.98 0.45 -3.97
CA THR A 71 -14.55 0.19 -4.25
C THR A 71 -14.34 -1.00 -5.17
N MET A 72 -15.21 -2.03 -5.12
CA MET A 72 -15.15 -3.14 -6.07
C MET A 72 -15.48 -2.69 -7.49
N LEU A 73 -16.46 -1.80 -7.67
CA LEU A 73 -16.77 -1.20 -8.97
C LEU A 73 -15.62 -0.29 -9.42
N ALA A 74 -15.15 0.60 -8.55
CA ALA A 74 -14.04 1.51 -8.83
C ALA A 74 -12.77 0.74 -9.23
N TRP A 75 -12.47 -0.38 -8.57
CA TRP A 75 -11.35 -1.24 -8.94
C TRP A 75 -11.48 -1.80 -10.35
N LYS A 76 -12.64 -2.36 -10.71
CA LYS A 76 -12.90 -2.91 -12.05
C LYS A 76 -12.81 -1.85 -13.15
N GLU A 77 -13.12 -0.60 -12.82
CA GLU A 77 -13.12 0.53 -13.75
C GLU A 77 -11.82 1.36 -13.71
N GLY A 78 -10.84 0.99 -12.87
CA GLY A 78 -9.58 1.73 -12.75
C GLY A 78 -9.72 3.11 -12.09
N ARG A 79 -10.69 3.25 -11.19
CA ARG A 79 -11.05 4.50 -10.50
C ARG A 79 -10.72 4.51 -9.01
N LEU A 80 -9.92 3.57 -8.50
CA LEU A 80 -9.41 3.71 -7.14
C LEU A 80 -8.47 4.91 -7.04
N SER A 81 -8.33 5.46 -5.83
CA SER A 81 -7.34 6.49 -5.55
C SER A 81 -5.92 6.04 -5.92
N ALA A 82 -5.06 7.01 -6.23
CA ALA A 82 -3.71 6.74 -6.73
C ALA A 82 -2.86 5.96 -5.73
N ASP A 83 -2.94 6.29 -4.45
CA ASP A 83 -2.22 5.62 -3.37
C ASP A 83 -2.60 4.13 -3.25
N ILE A 84 -3.89 3.79 -3.33
CA ILE A 84 -4.34 2.39 -3.31
C ILE A 84 -3.87 1.66 -4.58
N THR A 85 -3.97 2.31 -5.73
CA THR A 85 -3.57 1.71 -7.01
C THR A 85 -2.07 1.44 -7.07
N GLU A 86 -1.24 2.36 -6.55
CA GLU A 86 0.21 2.19 -6.44
C GLU A 86 0.59 1.01 -5.53
N GLU A 87 -0.07 0.83 -4.38
CA GLU A 87 0.19 -0.31 -3.49
C GLU A 87 -0.28 -1.64 -4.10
N HIS A 88 -1.42 -1.67 -4.79
CA HIS A 88 -1.87 -2.87 -5.51
C HIS A 88 -0.83 -3.35 -6.52
N GLN A 89 -0.18 -2.43 -7.27
CA GLN A 89 0.88 -2.77 -8.23
C GLN A 89 2.12 -3.42 -7.59
N LYS A 90 2.35 -3.19 -6.30
CA LYS A 90 3.47 -3.82 -5.57
C LYS A 90 3.16 -5.27 -5.19
N THR A 91 1.89 -5.59 -4.98
CA THR A 91 1.41 -6.92 -4.55
C THR A 91 1.05 -7.87 -5.69
N LEU A 92 0.93 -7.37 -6.91
CA LEU A 92 0.67 -8.13 -8.15
C LEU A 92 1.98 -8.61 -8.78
#